data_AF-A0A0F9GII8-F1
#
_entry.id   AF-A0A0F9GII8-F1
#
_cell.length_a   1.000
_cell.length_b   1.000
_cell.length_c   1.000
_cell.angle_alpha   90.00
_cell.angle_beta   90.00
_cell.angle_gamma   90.00
#
_symmetry.space_group_name_H-M   'P 1'
#
loop_
_entity.id
_entity.type
_entity.pdbx_description
1 polymer ?
#
loop_
_entity_poly.entity_id
_entity_poly.type
_entity_poly.pdbx_seq_one_letter_code
_entity_poly.pdbx_strand_id
1 'polypeptide(L)'
;MSSTASQETHDTIQLFSIGCLINLGIGTWSGQKMCSAADYRKIGLDPDKLPNGIVNLGRKLLVPKTELQIITKIEQRARSYLSNWSVPFKAVNSHFIPTNILPSIEAHLKELQEEFFERVDSFVSRFDDMKKAVKERYGDFWNKCLKTHYPSNPASLREKFKFDWFTFEIAGM
;
A
#
# COMPACT_ATOMS: atom_id res chain seq x y z
N MET A 1 -50.28 -43.26 7.13
CA MET A 1 -48.83 -43.47 7.00
C MET A 1 -48.35 -42.51 5.93
N SER A 2 -47.92 -41.32 6.33
CA SER A 2 -46.53 -40.83 6.20
C SER A 2 -46.31 -40.25 4.80
N SER A 3 -45.87 -39.01 4.57
CA SER A 3 -44.98 -38.17 5.37
C SER A 3 -45.21 -36.71 5.00
N THR A 4 -45.47 -35.84 5.97
CA THR A 4 -45.50 -34.39 5.77
C THR A 4 -44.05 -33.90 5.81
N ALA A 5 -43.48 -33.59 4.65
CA ALA A 5 -42.16 -32.97 4.59
C ALA A 5 -42.28 -31.50 5.04
N SER A 6 -41.83 -31.21 6.25
CA SER A 6 -41.65 -29.86 6.75
C SER A 6 -40.62 -29.15 5.88
N GLN A 7 -41.05 -28.16 5.08
CA GLN A 7 -40.13 -27.26 4.38
C GLN A 7 -39.41 -26.40 5.40
N GLU A 8 -38.11 -26.61 5.57
CA GLU A 8 -37.24 -25.70 6.31
C GLU A 8 -37.19 -24.35 5.59
N THR A 9 -37.92 -23.36 6.09
CA THR A 9 -37.78 -21.96 5.70
C THR A 9 -36.37 -21.50 6.07
N HIS A 10 -35.46 -21.55 5.11
CA HIS A 10 -34.18 -20.87 5.22
C HIS A 10 -34.45 -19.37 5.18
N ASP A 11 -34.29 -18.71 6.32
CA ASP A 11 -34.46 -17.27 6.46
C ASP A 11 -33.30 -16.57 5.72
N THR A 12 -33.48 -16.33 4.43
CA THR A 12 -32.47 -15.69 3.59
C THR A 12 -32.48 -14.19 3.82
N ILE A 13 -31.39 -13.66 4.37
CA ILE A 13 -31.18 -12.21 4.49
C ILE A 13 -30.88 -11.67 3.09
N GLN A 14 -31.63 -10.64 2.67
CA GLN A 14 -31.32 -9.84 1.48
C GLN A 14 -30.09 -8.97 1.77
N LEU A 15 -28.89 -9.57 1.76
CA LEU A 15 -27.62 -8.91 2.09
C LEU A 15 -27.41 -7.59 1.30
N PHE A 16 -27.96 -7.54 0.10
CA PHE A 16 -27.85 -6.42 -0.83
C PHE A 16 -28.69 -5.20 -0.46
N SER A 17 -29.76 -5.38 0.34
CA SER A 17 -30.56 -4.26 0.81
C SER A 17 -30.01 -3.62 2.10
N ILE A 18 -29.01 -4.24 2.72
CA ILE A 18 -28.48 -3.81 4.03
C ILE A 18 -27.09 -3.16 3.97
N GLY A 19 -26.40 -3.20 2.83
CA GLY A 19 -25.06 -2.63 2.70
C GLY A 19 -24.49 -2.66 1.29
N CYS A 20 -23.27 -2.15 1.16
CA CYS A 20 -22.51 -2.11 -0.08
C CYS A 20 -21.10 -2.70 0.11
N LEU A 21 -20.35 -2.79 -0.99
CA LEU A 21 -18.94 -3.12 -0.96
C LEU A 21 -18.11 -1.85 -1.11
N ILE A 22 -17.00 -1.78 -0.38
CA ILE A 22 -15.97 -0.77 -0.54
C ILE A 22 -14.65 -1.42 -0.95
N ASN A 23 -13.97 -0.83 -1.92
CA ASN A 23 -12.60 -1.15 -2.27
C ASN A 23 -11.68 0.01 -1.88
N LEU A 24 -10.72 -0.24 -1.00
CA LEU A 24 -9.72 0.75 -0.60
C LEU A 24 -8.39 0.54 -1.35
N GLY A 25 -8.08 1.48 -2.23
CA GLY A 25 -6.85 1.52 -3.01
C GLY A 25 -5.84 2.51 -2.42
N ILE A 26 -4.77 1.99 -1.80
CA ILE A 26 -3.64 2.81 -1.35
C ILE A 26 -2.38 2.33 -2.04
N GLY A 27 -1.71 3.25 -2.73
CA GLY A 27 -0.45 3.04 -3.42
C GLY A 27 0.64 3.92 -2.82
N THR A 28 1.80 3.33 -2.52
CA THR A 28 2.95 4.06 -1.94
C THR A 28 4.23 3.70 -2.69
N TRP A 29 5.06 4.72 -2.95
CA TRP A 29 6.43 4.45 -3.41
C TRP A 29 7.26 3.92 -2.25
N SER A 30 7.86 2.74 -2.41
CA SER A 30 8.56 2.05 -1.32
C SER A 30 9.89 2.68 -0.91
N GLY A 31 10.45 3.58 -1.74
CA GLY A 31 11.77 4.19 -1.51
C GLY A 31 12.91 3.19 -1.39
N GLN A 32 12.73 1.98 -1.93
CA GLN A 32 13.64 0.87 -1.78
C GLN A 32 13.81 0.13 -3.10
N LYS A 33 15.01 -0.42 -3.31
CA LYS A 33 15.27 -1.38 -4.39
C LYS A 33 15.97 -2.61 -3.83
N MET A 34 15.71 -3.78 -4.40
CA MET A 34 16.49 -4.97 -4.08
C MET A 34 17.94 -4.73 -4.46
N CYS A 35 18.87 -5.16 -3.60
CA CYS A 35 20.28 -5.24 -4.00
C CYS A 35 20.42 -6.35 -5.04
N SER A 36 21.09 -6.04 -6.14
CA SER A 36 21.38 -7.00 -7.20
C SER A 36 22.78 -7.57 -7.04
N ALA A 37 23.02 -8.77 -7.56
CA ALA A 37 24.37 -9.34 -7.68
C ALA A 37 25.37 -8.36 -8.34
N ALA A 38 24.90 -7.58 -9.32
CA ALA A 38 25.70 -6.55 -9.98
C ALA A 38 26.12 -5.40 -9.03
N ASP A 39 25.32 -5.07 -8.01
CA ASP A 39 25.71 -4.08 -7.00
C ASP A 39 26.90 -4.58 -6.17
N TYR A 40 26.96 -5.88 -5.87
CA TYR A 40 28.06 -6.51 -5.13
C TYR A 40 29.35 -6.56 -5.93
N ARG A 41 29.29 -6.88 -7.25
CA ARG A 41 30.46 -6.80 -8.14
C ARG A 41 31.08 -5.39 -8.14
N LYS A 42 30.24 -4.35 -8.12
CA LYS A 42 30.67 -2.94 -8.15
C LYS A 42 31.36 -2.46 -6.86
N ILE A 43 31.14 -3.17 -5.74
CA ILE A 43 31.80 -2.94 -4.45
C ILE A 43 32.92 -3.97 -4.16
N GLY A 44 33.29 -4.80 -5.14
CA GLY A 44 34.42 -5.73 -5.04
C GLY A 44 34.07 -7.10 -4.45
N LEU A 45 32.80 -7.42 -4.29
CA LEU A 45 32.33 -8.75 -3.86
C LEU A 45 31.90 -9.59 -5.07
N ASP A 46 32.31 -10.85 -5.10
CA ASP A 46 31.92 -11.80 -6.14
C ASP A 46 30.56 -12.44 -5.77
N PRO A 47 29.46 -12.07 -6.44
CA PRO A 47 28.14 -12.59 -6.13
C PRO A 47 28.00 -14.07 -6.46
N ASP A 48 28.80 -14.62 -7.38
CA ASP A 48 28.74 -16.02 -7.78
C ASP A 48 29.34 -16.94 -6.70
N LYS A 49 30.06 -16.35 -5.73
CA LYS A 49 30.61 -17.03 -4.54
C LYS A 49 29.74 -16.85 -3.29
N LEU A 50 28.61 -16.17 -3.39
CA LEU A 50 27.70 -16.03 -2.25
C LEU A 50 26.97 -17.36 -2.01
N PRO A 51 26.92 -17.87 -0.77
CA PRO A 51 26.21 -19.11 -0.47
C PRO A 51 24.70 -18.91 -0.57
N ASN A 52 24.11 -19.38 -1.68
CA ASN A 52 22.71 -19.20 -2.05
C ASN A 52 21.67 -19.81 -1.09
N GLY A 53 22.09 -20.64 -0.12
CA GLY A 53 21.22 -21.23 0.91
C GLY A 53 21.19 -20.47 2.24
N ILE A 54 22.04 -19.47 2.42
CA ILE A 54 22.20 -18.74 3.69
C ILE A 54 22.10 -17.22 3.46
N VAL A 55 22.52 -16.75 2.27
CA VAL A 55 22.55 -15.32 1.95
C VAL A 55 21.35 -14.95 1.10
N ASN A 56 20.52 -14.05 1.61
CA ASN A 56 19.53 -13.32 0.83
C ASN A 56 20.01 -11.88 0.62
N LEU A 57 19.88 -11.37 -0.60
CA LEU A 57 20.28 -10.00 -0.90
C LEU A 57 19.29 -9.04 -0.23
N GLY A 58 19.84 -8.08 0.51
CA GLY A 58 19.06 -7.07 1.22
C GLY A 58 18.44 -6.03 0.28
N ARG A 59 17.95 -4.94 0.87
CA ARG A 59 17.42 -3.79 0.12
C ARG A 59 18.32 -2.59 0.30
N LYS A 60 18.53 -1.84 -0.77
CA LYS A 60 19.12 -0.51 -0.74
C LYS A 60 18.01 0.53 -0.61
N LEU A 61 18.17 1.44 0.36
CA LEU A 61 17.26 2.55 0.59
C LEU A 61 17.64 3.71 -0.35
N LEU A 62 16.65 4.32 -0.98
CA LEU A 62 16.80 5.52 -1.81
C LEU A 62 16.56 6.79 -0.99
N VAL A 63 15.89 6.69 0.14
CA VAL A 63 15.69 7.77 1.10
C VAL A 63 15.80 7.19 2.51
N PRO A 64 16.08 8.01 3.54
CA PRO A 64 16.03 7.54 4.92
C PRO A 64 14.69 6.84 5.23
N LYS A 65 14.74 5.70 5.92
CA LYS A 65 13.56 4.88 6.22
C LYS A 65 12.46 5.67 6.94
N THR A 66 12.86 6.61 7.79
CA THR A 66 11.99 7.45 8.61
C THR A 66 11.03 8.31 7.80
N GLU A 67 11.42 8.72 6.59
CA GLU A 67 10.62 9.60 5.74
C GLU A 67 9.33 8.91 5.27
N LEU A 68 9.43 7.64 4.86
CA LEU A 68 8.27 6.88 4.38
C LEU A 68 7.50 6.19 5.51
N GLN A 69 8.11 6.01 6.68
CA GLN A 69 7.45 5.35 7.83
C GLN A 69 6.16 6.04 8.25
N ILE A 70 6.12 7.38 8.23
CA ILE A 70 4.93 8.14 8.62
C ILE A 70 3.79 7.86 7.63
N ILE A 71 4.08 7.91 6.33
CA ILE A 71 3.14 7.62 5.25
C ILE A 71 2.61 6.17 5.35
N THR A 72 3.50 5.20 5.59
CA THR A 72 3.12 3.79 5.79
C THR A 72 2.23 3.59 7.01
N LYS A 73 2.44 4.34 8.10
CA LYS A 73 1.57 4.25 9.28
C LYS A 73 0.15 4.75 8.99
N ILE A 74 0.00 5.81 8.18
CA ILE A 74 -1.32 6.31 7.77
C ILE A 74 -2.03 5.27 6.90
N GLU A 75 -1.32 4.66 5.94
CA GLU A 75 -1.86 3.54 5.15
C GLU A 75 -2.36 2.40 6.07
N GLN A 76 -1.54 1.97 7.04
CA GLN A 76 -1.90 0.90 7.96
C GLN A 76 -3.13 1.28 8.81
N ARG A 77 -3.21 2.52 9.27
CA ARG A 77 -4.40 3.03 10.00
C ARG A 77 -5.66 2.94 9.15
N ALA A 78 -5.60 3.36 7.89
CA ALA A 78 -6.74 3.29 6.97
C ALA A 78 -7.21 1.86 6.72
N ARG A 79 -6.27 0.94 6.43
CA ARG A 79 -6.59 -0.48 6.23
C ARG A 79 -7.16 -1.14 7.48
N SER A 80 -6.56 -0.89 8.65
CA SER A 80 -7.04 -1.42 9.92
C SER A 80 -8.40 -0.86 10.30
N TYR A 81 -8.63 0.44 10.09
CA TYR A 81 -9.91 1.06 10.37
C TYR A 81 -11.01 0.44 9.51
N LEU A 82 -10.79 0.31 8.20
CA LEU A 82 -11.73 -0.37 7.33
C LEU A 82 -12.00 -1.80 7.80
N SER A 83 -10.94 -2.57 8.08
CA SER A 83 -11.07 -3.96 8.55
C SER A 83 -11.82 -4.11 9.87
N ASN A 84 -11.81 -3.10 10.75
CA ASN A 84 -12.50 -3.16 12.03
C ASN A 84 -14.02 -2.94 11.90
N TRP A 85 -14.45 -2.23 10.86
CA TRP A 85 -15.85 -1.84 10.66
C TRP A 85 -16.51 -2.55 9.47
N SER A 86 -15.88 -3.59 8.94
CA SER A 86 -16.36 -4.27 7.75
C SER A 86 -16.02 -5.75 7.75
N VAL A 87 -16.67 -6.50 6.85
CA VAL A 87 -16.38 -7.92 6.64
C VAL A 87 -15.63 -8.10 5.32
N PRO A 88 -14.48 -8.80 5.30
CA PRO A 88 -13.72 -8.98 4.06
C PRO A 88 -14.51 -9.84 3.06
N PHE A 89 -14.71 -9.29 1.87
CA PHE A 89 -15.37 -9.92 0.73
C PHE A 89 -14.32 -10.31 -0.33
N LYS A 90 -13.78 -11.53 -0.17
CA LYS A 90 -12.57 -11.99 -0.90
C LYS A 90 -12.74 -12.10 -2.41
N ALA A 91 -13.95 -12.34 -2.91
CA ALA A 91 -14.20 -12.56 -4.34
C ALA A 91 -13.77 -11.37 -5.22
N VAL A 92 -13.81 -10.15 -4.67
CA VAL A 92 -13.44 -8.91 -5.39
C VAL A 92 -12.48 -8.04 -4.57
N ASN A 93 -11.69 -8.63 -3.66
CA ASN A 93 -10.73 -7.91 -2.81
C ASN A 93 -11.32 -6.64 -2.15
N SER A 94 -12.53 -6.74 -1.61
CA SER A 94 -13.29 -5.60 -1.10
C SER A 94 -13.87 -5.93 0.27
N HIS A 95 -14.56 -4.97 0.88
CA HIS A 95 -15.09 -5.08 2.23
C HIS A 95 -16.58 -4.76 2.22
N PHE A 96 -17.40 -5.61 2.84
CA PHE A 96 -18.83 -5.34 3.03
C PHE A 96 -19.05 -4.40 4.21
N ILE A 97 -19.82 -3.35 3.96
CA ILE A 97 -20.16 -2.30 4.92
C ILE A 97 -21.68 -2.11 4.95
N PRO A 98 -22.31 -2.15 6.15
CA PRO A 98 -23.69 -1.72 6.33
C PRO A 98 -23.92 -0.25 5.94
N THR A 99 -25.02 0.05 5.26
CA THR A 99 -25.31 1.39 4.71
C THR A 99 -25.33 2.48 5.79
N ASN A 100 -25.76 2.15 7.01
CA ASN A 100 -25.86 3.09 8.12
C ASN A 100 -24.51 3.60 8.65
N ILE A 101 -23.42 2.83 8.50
CA ILE A 101 -22.08 3.22 8.98
C ILE A 101 -21.17 3.73 7.87
N LEU A 102 -21.55 3.54 6.60
CA LEU A 102 -20.76 3.97 5.44
C LEU A 102 -20.36 5.45 5.51
N PRO A 103 -21.25 6.42 5.81
CA PRO A 103 -20.86 7.83 5.86
C PRO A 103 -19.77 8.12 6.91
N SER A 104 -19.81 7.44 8.05
CA SER A 104 -18.77 7.57 9.08
C SER A 104 -17.44 7.02 8.63
N ILE A 105 -17.46 5.90 7.88
CA ILE A 105 -16.25 5.29 7.34
C ILE A 105 -15.63 6.19 6.27
N GLU A 106 -16.43 6.71 5.34
CA GLU A 106 -15.95 7.61 4.29
C GLU A 106 -15.39 8.91 4.86
N ALA A 107 -16.03 9.49 5.88
CA ALA A 107 -15.51 10.66 6.57
C ALA A 107 -14.12 10.40 7.18
N HIS A 108 -13.94 9.27 7.88
CA HIS A 108 -12.65 8.95 8.47
C HIS A 108 -11.58 8.59 7.42
N LEU A 109 -11.95 7.89 6.34
CA LEU A 109 -11.05 7.65 5.23
C LEU A 109 -10.63 8.96 4.56
N LYS A 110 -11.52 9.96 4.49
CA LYS A 110 -11.21 11.29 3.97
C LYS A 110 -10.20 12.04 4.83
N GLU A 111 -10.36 12.04 6.15
CA GLU A 111 -9.39 12.62 7.09
C GLU A 111 -7.99 11.99 6.91
N LEU A 112 -7.94 10.66 6.80
CA LEU A 112 -6.69 9.93 6.59
C LEU A 112 -6.09 10.20 5.21
N GLN A 113 -6.92 10.37 4.17
CA GLN A 113 -6.48 10.73 2.82
C GLN A 113 -5.82 12.12 2.81
N GLU A 114 -6.43 13.10 3.50
CA GLU A 114 -5.89 14.45 3.63
C GLU A 114 -4.55 14.43 4.39
N GLU A 115 -4.50 13.76 5.56
CA GLU A 115 -3.26 13.56 6.32
C GLU A 115 -2.19 12.88 5.46
N PHE A 116 -2.56 11.85 4.71
CA PHE A 116 -1.65 11.13 3.82
C PHE A 116 -1.04 12.04 2.76
N PHE A 117 -1.86 12.81 2.05
CA PHE A 117 -1.38 13.68 0.98
C PHE A 117 -0.59 14.88 1.50
N GLU A 118 -0.93 15.43 2.67
CA GLU A 118 -0.10 16.45 3.33
C GLU A 118 1.32 15.93 3.61
N ARG A 119 1.43 14.70 4.14
CA ARG A 119 2.74 14.08 4.40
C ARG A 119 3.49 13.74 3.11
N VAL A 120 2.79 13.29 2.07
CA VAL A 120 3.38 13.03 0.76
C VAL A 120 3.91 14.32 0.14
N ASP A 121 3.16 15.42 0.19
CA ASP A 121 3.57 16.70 -0.39
C ASP A 121 4.77 17.29 0.36
N SER A 122 4.78 17.16 1.69
CA SER A 122 5.94 17.50 2.53
C SER A 122 7.18 16.66 2.19
N PHE A 123 7.00 15.35 1.96
CA PHE A 123 8.09 14.46 1.55
C PHE A 123 8.62 14.79 0.15
N VAL A 124 7.73 14.99 -0.83
CA VAL A 124 8.07 15.28 -2.23
C VAL A 124 8.79 16.61 -2.35
N SER A 125 8.37 17.65 -1.63
CA SER A 125 9.04 18.96 -1.66
C SER A 125 10.49 18.92 -1.18
N ARG A 126 10.83 18.00 -0.26
CA ARG A 126 12.20 17.81 0.27
C ARG A 126 13.01 16.75 -0.48
N PHE A 127 12.40 16.10 -1.49
CA PHE A 127 12.98 14.93 -2.13
C PHE A 127 14.32 15.21 -2.82
N ASP A 128 14.42 16.33 -3.53
CA ASP A 128 15.64 16.69 -4.26
C ASP A 128 16.79 16.99 -3.31
N ASP A 129 16.53 17.60 -2.15
CA ASP A 129 17.57 17.86 -1.16
C ASP A 129 18.04 16.58 -0.47
N MET A 130 17.13 15.65 -0.18
CA MET A 130 17.52 14.30 0.29
C MET A 130 18.36 13.57 -0.75
N LYS A 131 17.98 13.67 -2.03
CA LYS A 131 18.74 13.07 -3.15
C LYS A 131 20.14 13.67 -3.25
N LYS A 132 20.29 14.99 -3.11
CA LYS A 132 21.61 15.67 -3.06
C LYS A 132 22.43 15.19 -1.86
N ALA A 133 21.84 15.14 -0.67
CA ALA A 133 22.53 14.70 0.54
C ALA A 133 23.03 13.25 0.43
N VAL A 134 22.24 12.34 -0.15
CA VAL A 134 22.68 10.96 -0.43
C VAL A 134 23.83 10.94 -1.44
N LYS A 135 23.75 11.74 -2.51
CA LYS A 135 24.81 11.84 -3.52
C LYS A 135 26.12 12.37 -2.93
N GLU A 136 26.06 13.39 -2.09
CA GLU A 136 27.23 14.00 -1.44
C GLU A 136 27.87 13.03 -0.44
N ARG A 137 27.06 12.37 0.38
CA ARG A 137 27.55 11.45 1.41
C ARG A 137 28.08 10.14 0.84
N TYR A 138 27.49 9.64 -0.24
CA TYR A 138 27.77 8.32 -0.80
C TYR A 138 28.10 8.35 -2.30
N GLY A 139 28.93 9.30 -2.75
CA GLY A 139 29.18 9.58 -4.17
C GLY A 139 29.52 8.35 -5.03
N ASP A 140 30.43 7.49 -4.58
CA ASP A 140 30.80 6.28 -5.32
C ASP A 140 29.66 5.28 -5.42
N PHE A 141 28.99 5.00 -4.30
CA PHE A 141 27.84 4.10 -4.26
C PHE A 141 26.64 4.67 -5.03
N TRP A 142 26.47 5.99 -5.03
CA TRP A 142 25.47 6.70 -5.81
C TRP A 142 25.66 6.43 -7.30
N ASN A 143 26.86 6.70 -7.81
CA ASN A 143 27.20 6.56 -9.23
C ASN A 143 27.08 5.10 -9.69
N LYS A 144 27.48 4.16 -8.84
CA LYS A 144 27.52 2.73 -9.17
C LYS A 144 26.15 2.05 -9.02
N CYS A 145 25.38 2.37 -7.98
CA CYS A 145 24.30 1.51 -7.51
C CYS A 145 22.94 2.20 -7.31
N LEU A 146 22.87 3.54 -7.24
CA LEU A 146 21.62 4.24 -6.86
C LEU A 146 21.02 5.14 -7.95
N LYS A 147 21.84 5.88 -8.72
CA LYS A 147 21.39 6.95 -9.64
C LYS A 147 20.23 6.55 -10.56
N THR A 148 20.23 5.32 -11.07
CA THR A 148 19.24 4.81 -12.04
C THR A 148 17.90 4.41 -11.43
N HIS A 149 17.78 4.41 -10.10
CA HIS A 149 16.57 3.97 -9.39
C HIS A 149 15.71 5.10 -8.84
N TYR A 150 16.20 6.34 -8.90
CA TYR A 150 15.42 7.50 -8.48
C TYR A 150 14.36 7.84 -9.55
N PRO A 151 13.17 8.31 -9.12
CA PRO A 151 12.22 8.98 -10.01
C PRO A 151 12.89 10.13 -10.76
N SER A 152 12.41 10.38 -11.98
CA SER A 152 12.97 11.38 -12.88
C SER A 152 12.81 12.80 -12.35
N ASN A 153 11.68 13.08 -11.69
CA ASN A 153 11.37 14.38 -11.09
C ASN A 153 10.36 14.22 -9.92
N PRO A 154 10.22 15.25 -9.05
CA PRO A 154 9.26 15.23 -7.94
C PRO A 154 7.80 14.96 -8.35
N ALA A 155 7.34 15.46 -9.51
CA ALA A 155 5.98 15.20 -9.99
C ALA A 155 5.74 13.71 -10.27
N SER A 156 6.67 13.05 -10.97
CA SER A 156 6.61 11.59 -11.24
C SER A 156 6.74 10.74 -9.98
N LEU A 157 7.32 11.28 -8.90
CA LEU A 157 7.32 10.64 -7.59
C LEU A 157 5.95 10.79 -6.93
N ARG A 158 5.37 11.99 -6.96
CA ARG A 158 4.06 12.28 -6.38
C ARG A 158 2.96 11.38 -6.94
N GLU A 159 2.97 11.12 -8.26
CA GLU A 159 2.02 10.24 -8.94
C GLU A 159 2.03 8.78 -8.46
N LYS A 160 3.11 8.34 -7.80
CA LYS A 160 3.23 6.98 -7.24
C LYS A 160 2.46 6.83 -5.93
N PHE A 161 2.01 7.93 -5.34
CA PHE A 161 1.21 7.94 -4.13
C PHE A 161 -0.26 8.10 -4.50
N LYS A 162 -1.07 7.12 -4.09
CA LYS A 162 -2.51 7.07 -4.35
C LYS A 162 -3.23 6.70 -3.08
N PHE A 163 -4.40 7.26 -2.87
CA PHE A 163 -5.26 6.94 -1.75
C PHE A 163 -6.67 7.25 -2.20
N ASP A 164 -7.40 6.23 -2.61
CA ASP A 164 -8.74 6.36 -3.16
C ASP A 164 -9.59 5.17 -2.72
N TRP A 165 -10.90 5.34 -2.72
CA TRP A 165 -11.83 4.25 -2.51
C TRP A 165 -13.01 4.36 -3.47
N PHE A 166 -13.61 3.22 -3.76
CA PHE A 166 -14.80 3.12 -4.57
C PHE A 166 -15.82 2.24 -3.86
N THR A 167 -17.07 2.69 -3.83
CA THR A 167 -18.20 1.92 -3.33
C THR A 167 -18.97 1.34 -4.51
N PHE A 168 -19.53 0.15 -4.33
CA PHE A 168 -20.38 -0.48 -5.33
C PHE A 168 -21.50 -1.28 -4.66
N GLU A 169 -22.69 -1.13 -5.23
CA GLU A 169 -23.85 -1.89 -4.83
C GLU A 169 -23.76 -3.29 -5.43
N ILE A 170 -24.17 -4.28 -4.66
CA ILE A 170 -24.32 -5.63 -5.20
C ILE A 170 -25.77 -5.73 -5.69
N ALA A 171 -26.02 -5.53 -6.98
CA ALA A 171 -27.32 -5.80 -7.54
C ALA A 171 -27.52 -7.33 -7.59
N GLY A 172 -28.52 -7.83 -6.86
CA GLY A 172 -28.98 -9.21 -7.04
C GLY A 172 -29.58 -9.38 -8.44
N MET A 173 -29.14 -10.40 -9.17
CA MET A 173 -29.84 -10.87 -10.38
C MET A 173 -31.13 -11.58 -10.00
#